data_AF-D0N6N5-F1
#
_entry.id   AF-D0N6N5-F1
#
_cell.length_a   1.000
_cell.length_b   1.000
_cell.length_c   1.000
_cell.angle_alpha   90.00
_cell.angle_beta   90.00
_cell.angle_gamma   90.00
#
_symmetry.space_group_name_H-M   'P 1'
#
loop_
_entity.id
_entity.type
_entity.pdbx_description
1 polymer ?
#
loop_
_entity_poly.entity_id
_entity_poly.type
_entity_poly.pdbx_seq_one_letter_code
_entity_poly.pdbx_strand_id
1 'polypeptide(L)'
;MKSIVLAPYRVEVLFVLCTLLNGKRKVDFQERLAEMGLVTTLNLMFDKFQWDATVTPSPAHEPLHGPGCDCSLDASLKIQFLRLIHNFCDRDYSDNSSKLLLLSEHEIQLMNEGGSTSINLDHADKGLLSKIIHAMIEQPVDSIYRFWLASCVEAFLRRAAPSEQLFVARTPLLKALIAEILSGGAYRSQGSFQSAFDLLGEMTKGNRETLRLFHGLLSNTQFATFMEVVLLNLVDSNVFIRSMLLSCEKFAKQPESGTFGVADDCEMDRMSEFLAVNLVRLLRDLMTIVTMDDINHENICSTASDPGGPARPRS
;
A
#
# COMPACT_ATOMS: atom_id res chain seq x y z
N MET A 1 2.66 38.08 -5.67
CA MET A 1 4.01 38.49 -5.19
C MET A 1 4.61 37.52 -4.15
N LYS A 2 3.87 36.94 -3.20
CA LYS A 2 4.41 35.98 -2.19
C LYS A 2 4.83 34.60 -2.73
N SER A 3 4.21 34.11 -3.81
CA SER A 3 4.45 32.76 -4.37
C SER A 3 5.82 32.57 -5.03
N ILE A 4 6.48 33.64 -5.48
CA ILE A 4 7.77 33.58 -6.20
C ILE A 4 8.95 33.37 -5.24
N VAL A 5 8.85 33.89 -4.02
CA VAL A 5 9.96 33.88 -3.03
C VAL A 5 10.22 32.47 -2.47
N LEU A 6 9.19 31.62 -2.38
CA LEU A 6 9.31 30.26 -1.85
C LEU A 6 9.56 29.19 -2.94
N ALA A 7 9.55 29.58 -4.22
CA ALA A 7 9.75 28.63 -5.31
C ALA A 7 11.09 27.86 -5.23
N PRO A 8 12.21 28.46 -4.78
CA PRO A 8 13.47 27.74 -4.57
C PRO A 8 13.44 26.79 -3.37
N TYR A 9 12.55 27.05 -2.38
CA TYR A 9 12.52 26.36 -1.09
C TYR A 9 11.41 25.30 -0.99
N ARG A 10 10.85 24.85 -2.13
CA ARG A 10 9.69 23.96 -2.16
C ARG A 10 9.97 22.63 -1.46
N VAL A 11 11.16 22.08 -1.68
CA VAL A 11 11.57 20.79 -1.09
C VAL A 11 11.69 20.92 0.43
N GLU A 12 12.29 22.02 0.90
CA GLU A 12 12.49 22.33 2.32
C GLU A 12 11.17 22.58 3.04
N VAL A 13 10.23 23.28 2.40
CA VAL A 13 8.89 23.50 2.95
C VAL A 13 8.17 22.17 3.15
N LEU A 14 8.18 21.29 2.13
CA LEU A 14 7.59 19.95 2.26
C LEU A 14 8.30 19.13 3.33
N PHE A 15 9.63 19.20 3.41
CA PHE A 15 10.41 18.51 4.43
C PHE A 15 10.07 18.95 5.86
N VAL A 16 9.89 20.25 6.09
CA VAL A 16 9.47 20.78 7.39
C VAL A 16 8.08 20.25 7.75
N LEU A 17 7.13 20.26 6.80
CA LEU A 17 5.80 19.70 7.04
C LEU A 17 5.85 18.20 7.35
N CYS A 18 6.65 17.42 6.62
CA CYS A 18 6.89 16.02 6.93
C CYS A 18 7.46 15.82 8.34
N THR A 19 8.40 16.67 8.76
CA THR A 19 9.02 16.60 10.09
C THR A 19 7.99 16.86 11.19
N LEU A 20 7.10 17.83 10.99
CA LEU A 20 6.00 18.10 11.94
C LEU A 20 5.03 16.92 12.04
N LEU A 21 4.73 16.28 10.90
CA LEU A 21 3.87 15.10 10.80
C LEU A 21 4.51 13.80 11.28
N ASN A 22 5.82 13.79 11.59
CA ASN A 22 6.49 12.66 12.23
C ASN A 22 6.87 12.96 13.69
N GLY A 23 6.48 14.13 14.21
CA GLY A 23 6.77 14.54 15.59
C GLY A 23 5.75 14.05 16.61
N LYS A 24 6.02 14.30 17.89
CA LYS A 24 5.13 13.93 19.01
C LYS A 24 3.72 14.53 18.94
N ARG A 25 3.54 15.61 18.17
CA ARG A 25 2.27 16.31 17.96
C ARG A 25 1.66 16.07 16.57
N LYS A 26 2.02 14.93 15.94
CA LYS A 26 1.58 14.52 14.61
C LYS A 26 0.07 14.70 14.39
N VAL A 27 -0.76 14.21 15.30
CA VAL A 27 -2.24 14.30 15.20
C VAL A 27 -2.71 15.76 15.13
N ASP A 28 -2.26 16.61 16.06
CA ASP A 28 -2.59 18.05 16.07
C ASP A 28 -2.19 18.75 14.76
N PHE A 29 -1.04 18.39 14.19
CA PHE A 29 -0.58 18.97 12.92
C PHE A 29 -1.37 18.44 11.72
N GLN A 30 -1.73 17.16 11.70
CA GLN A 30 -2.59 16.59 10.66
C GLN A 30 -3.95 17.31 10.63
N GLU A 31 -4.58 17.51 11.79
CA GLU A 31 -5.87 18.20 11.91
C GLU A 31 -5.76 19.66 11.46
N ARG A 32 -4.77 20.41 11.96
CA ARG A 32 -4.56 21.81 11.54
C ARG A 32 -4.26 21.94 10.04
N LEU A 33 -3.44 21.04 9.49
CA LEU A 33 -3.12 21.06 8.06
C LEU A 33 -4.35 20.70 7.22
N ALA A 34 -5.19 19.78 7.69
CA ALA A 34 -6.48 19.47 7.08
C ALA A 34 -7.40 20.69 7.05
N GLU A 35 -7.57 21.38 8.18
CA GLU A 35 -8.37 22.62 8.30
C GLU A 35 -7.84 23.74 7.39
N MET A 36 -6.52 23.81 7.21
CA MET A 36 -5.88 24.78 6.32
C MET A 36 -5.97 24.41 4.83
N GLY A 37 -6.61 23.31 4.46
CA GLY A 37 -6.79 22.90 3.06
C GLY A 37 -5.53 22.30 2.43
N LEU A 38 -4.68 21.63 3.23
CA LEU A 38 -3.47 20.97 2.72
C LEU A 38 -3.82 19.98 1.60
N VAL A 39 -4.81 19.10 1.81
CA VAL A 39 -5.14 18.05 0.84
C VAL A 39 -5.62 18.63 -0.50
N THR A 40 -6.43 19.70 -0.48
CA THR A 40 -6.82 20.43 -1.69
C THR A 40 -5.60 20.96 -2.44
N THR A 41 -4.64 21.53 -1.71
CA THR A 41 -3.38 22.03 -2.29
C THR A 41 -2.56 20.88 -2.89
N LEU A 42 -2.44 19.75 -2.19
CA LEU A 42 -1.72 18.58 -2.66
C LEU A 42 -2.39 17.97 -3.90
N ASN A 43 -3.72 17.93 -3.95
CA ASN A 43 -4.47 17.46 -5.12
C ASN A 43 -4.17 18.30 -6.36
N LEU A 44 -4.14 19.63 -6.22
CA LEU A 44 -3.78 20.55 -7.31
C LEU A 44 -2.29 20.49 -7.68
N MET A 45 -1.41 20.21 -6.72
CA MET A 45 0.02 20.02 -6.97
C MET A 45 0.27 18.71 -7.72
N PHE A 46 -0.48 17.65 -7.42
CA PHE A 46 -0.38 16.35 -8.08
C PHE A 46 -0.51 16.48 -9.60
N ASP A 47 -1.48 17.26 -10.06
CA ASP A 47 -1.77 17.50 -11.48
C ASP A 47 -0.67 18.26 -12.22
N LYS A 48 0.24 18.92 -11.48
CA LYS A 48 1.37 19.66 -12.06
C LYS A 48 2.61 18.80 -12.23
N PHE A 49 2.64 17.63 -11.60
CA PHE A 49 3.73 16.69 -11.78
C PHE A 49 3.52 15.86 -13.04
N GLN A 50 4.60 15.65 -13.79
CA GLN A 50 4.62 14.67 -14.87
C GLN A 50 4.98 13.32 -14.27
N TRP A 51 4.00 12.41 -14.17
CA TRP A 51 4.20 11.07 -13.62
C TRP A 51 4.64 10.06 -14.69
N ASP A 52 4.42 10.38 -15.95
CA ASP A 52 4.68 9.48 -17.08
C ASP A 52 6.19 9.20 -17.22
N ALA A 53 6.56 7.93 -17.31
CA ALA A 53 7.96 7.48 -17.38
C ALA A 53 8.63 7.74 -18.74
N THR A 54 7.90 8.29 -19.73
CA THR A 54 8.41 8.58 -21.07
C THR A 54 9.17 9.90 -21.14
N VAL A 55 10.05 10.14 -20.16
CA VAL A 55 11.07 11.17 -20.34
C VAL A 55 12.13 10.58 -21.26
N THR A 56 11.98 10.81 -22.57
CA THR A 56 13.10 10.78 -23.51
C THR A 56 14.23 11.56 -22.85
N PRO A 57 15.42 10.99 -22.60
CA PRO A 57 16.49 11.69 -21.90
C PRO A 57 16.81 12.95 -22.68
N SER A 58 16.32 14.09 -22.20
CA SER A 58 16.66 15.37 -22.76
C SER A 58 18.15 15.57 -22.48
N PRO A 59 18.99 15.83 -23.50
CA PRO A 59 20.44 15.96 -23.33
C PRO A 59 20.86 17.15 -22.43
N ALA A 60 19.90 17.88 -21.85
CA ALA A 60 20.11 19.07 -21.02
C ALA A 60 20.02 18.83 -19.50
N HIS A 61 19.65 17.63 -19.03
CA HIS A 61 19.63 17.32 -17.60
C HIS A 61 20.73 16.32 -17.24
N GLU A 62 21.90 16.83 -16.87
CA GLU A 62 22.90 16.04 -16.16
C GLU A 62 22.32 15.61 -14.79
N PRO A 63 22.33 14.32 -14.44
CA PRO A 63 21.98 13.89 -13.11
C PRO A 63 22.92 14.50 -12.07
N LEU A 64 22.40 14.84 -10.89
CA LEU A 64 23.19 15.50 -9.83
C LEU A 64 24.46 14.72 -9.43
N HIS A 65 24.46 13.41 -9.66
CA HIS A 65 25.54 12.49 -9.29
C HIS A 65 26.15 11.74 -10.48
N GLY A 66 25.92 12.20 -11.71
CA GLY A 66 26.51 11.62 -12.92
C GLY A 66 25.68 10.48 -13.57
N PRO A 67 26.24 9.80 -14.59
CA PRO A 67 25.50 8.86 -15.42
C PRO A 67 24.96 7.67 -14.61
N GLY A 68 23.65 7.43 -14.66
CA GLY A 68 22.97 6.31 -13.98
C GLY A 68 22.30 6.62 -12.63
N CYS A 69 22.27 7.88 -12.17
CA CYS A 69 21.44 8.31 -11.02
C CYS A 69 20.13 8.92 -11.54
N ASP A 70 18.98 8.52 -11.00
CA ASP A 70 17.68 9.20 -11.26
C ASP A 70 17.49 10.48 -10.43
N CYS A 71 18.58 10.94 -9.83
CA CYS A 71 18.63 11.96 -8.80
C CYS A 71 18.54 13.35 -9.43
N SER A 72 17.33 13.89 -9.47
CA SER A 72 17.04 15.25 -9.93
C SER A 72 16.31 16.07 -8.85
N LEU A 73 16.31 17.39 -8.99
CA LEU A 73 15.52 18.28 -8.13
C LEU A 73 14.01 17.96 -8.26
N ASP A 74 13.57 17.55 -9.45
CA ASP A 74 12.18 17.11 -9.70
C ASP A 74 11.85 15.81 -8.95
N ALA A 75 12.75 14.81 -9.01
CA ALA A 75 12.60 13.57 -8.27
C ALA A 75 12.56 13.81 -6.75
N SER A 76 13.45 14.67 -6.25
CA SER A 76 13.49 15.06 -4.83
C SER A 76 12.19 15.72 -4.40
N LEU A 77 11.63 16.61 -5.23
CA LEU A 77 10.37 17.29 -4.95
C LEU A 77 9.19 16.30 -4.93
N LYS A 78 9.09 15.41 -5.93
CA LYS A 78 8.05 14.38 -6.00
C LYS A 78 8.12 13.42 -4.81
N ILE A 79 9.31 12.97 -4.44
CA ILE A 79 9.50 12.07 -3.28
C ILE A 79 9.09 12.77 -1.98
N GLN A 80 9.50 14.02 -1.76
CA GLN A 80 9.09 14.76 -0.56
C GLN A 80 7.58 15.05 -0.55
N PHE A 81 6.98 15.29 -1.71
CA PHE A 81 5.54 15.42 -1.85
C PHE A 81 4.80 14.13 -1.47
N LEU A 82 5.24 12.97 -1.95
CA LEU A 82 4.66 11.68 -1.59
C LEU A 82 4.88 11.35 -0.10
N ARG A 83 6.06 11.64 0.45
CA ARG A 83 6.32 11.52 1.90
C ARG A 83 5.35 12.34 2.73
N LEU A 84 5.00 13.55 2.27
CA LEU A 84 4.04 14.40 2.96
C LEU A 84 2.66 13.76 3.00
N ILE A 85 2.20 13.18 1.88
CA ILE A 85 0.93 12.46 1.81
C ILE A 85 0.95 11.23 2.71
N HIS A 86 2.00 10.40 2.62
CA HIS A 86 2.20 9.24 3.49
C HIS A 86 2.08 9.63 4.97
N ASN A 87 2.84 10.63 5.42
CA ASN A 87 2.84 11.05 6.83
C ASN A 87 1.52 11.71 7.27
N PHE A 88 0.76 12.26 6.32
CA PHE A 88 -0.58 12.79 6.60
C PHE A 88 -1.59 11.67 6.84
N CYS A 89 -1.51 10.56 6.09
CA CYS A 89 -2.41 9.41 6.21
C CYS A 89 -2.04 8.45 7.34
N ASP A 90 -0.75 8.30 7.60
CA ASP A 90 -0.25 7.36 8.60
C ASP A 90 -0.65 7.84 10.02
N ARG A 91 -1.60 7.17 10.69
CA ARG A 91 -2.02 7.51 12.06
C ARG A 91 -1.85 6.33 12.99
N ASP A 92 -1.17 6.59 14.12
CA ASP A 92 -0.74 5.54 15.05
C ASP A 92 -1.77 5.17 16.14
N TYR A 93 -2.71 6.05 16.51
CA TYR A 93 -3.56 5.82 17.70
C TYR A 93 -4.97 6.46 17.72
N SER A 94 -5.39 7.28 16.75
CA SER A 94 -6.66 8.07 16.82
C SER A 94 -7.55 7.94 15.57
N ASP A 95 -8.73 8.59 15.62
CA ASP A 95 -9.67 8.75 14.49
C ASP A 95 -8.90 9.06 13.20
N ASN A 96 -9.11 8.24 12.17
CA ASN A 96 -8.41 8.36 10.88
C ASN A 96 -9.28 9.01 9.80
N SER A 97 -10.33 9.74 10.18
CA SER A 97 -11.27 10.39 9.27
C SER A 97 -10.62 11.45 8.36
N SER A 98 -9.57 12.15 8.79
CA SER A 98 -8.92 13.18 7.96
C SER A 98 -8.31 12.64 6.67
N LYS A 99 -7.94 11.35 6.61
CA LYS A 99 -7.46 10.74 5.35
C LYS A 99 -8.55 10.66 4.28
N LEU A 100 -9.83 10.68 4.67
CA LEU A 100 -10.96 10.67 3.73
C LEU A 100 -10.99 11.94 2.89
N LEU A 101 -10.30 13.02 3.31
CA LEU A 101 -10.09 14.22 2.50
C LEU A 101 -9.31 13.93 1.21
N LEU A 102 -8.61 12.80 1.11
CA LEU A 102 -7.97 12.37 -0.14
C LEU A 102 -8.99 11.88 -1.18
N LEU A 103 -10.23 11.63 -0.79
CA LEU A 103 -11.33 11.29 -1.68
C LEU A 103 -12.14 12.55 -2.00
N SER A 104 -12.66 12.61 -3.22
CA SER A 104 -13.69 13.58 -3.61
C SER A 104 -15.05 13.24 -2.98
N GLU A 105 -15.96 14.20 -2.98
CA GLU A 105 -17.35 13.96 -2.53
C GLU A 105 -18.02 12.83 -3.33
N HIS A 106 -17.75 12.75 -4.63
CA HIS A 106 -18.26 11.68 -5.48
C HIS A 106 -17.71 10.31 -5.07
N GLU A 107 -16.42 10.19 -4.80
CA GLU A 107 -15.81 8.93 -4.37
C GLU A 107 -16.25 8.51 -2.97
N ILE A 108 -16.53 9.45 -2.07
CA ILE A 108 -17.15 9.15 -0.77
C ILE A 108 -18.55 8.55 -0.96
N GLN A 109 -19.34 9.03 -1.92
CA GLN A 109 -20.63 8.43 -2.25
C GLN A 109 -20.45 7.00 -2.76
N LEU A 110 -19.53 6.77 -3.71
CA LEU A 110 -19.22 5.43 -4.24
C LEU A 110 -18.73 4.46 -3.15
N MET A 111 -17.93 4.95 -2.20
CA MET A 111 -17.47 4.19 -1.04
C MET A 111 -18.65 3.75 -0.15
N ASN A 112 -19.62 4.64 0.06
CA ASN A 112 -20.79 4.37 0.90
C ASN A 112 -21.86 3.50 0.22
N GLU A 113 -21.95 3.51 -1.11
CA GLU A 113 -22.86 2.65 -1.88
C GLU A 113 -22.52 1.16 -1.74
N GLY A 114 -21.25 0.82 -1.51
CA GLY A 114 -20.80 -0.57 -1.35
C GLY A 114 -21.04 -1.45 -2.59
N GLY A 115 -21.01 -2.76 -2.39
CA GLY A 115 -21.23 -3.76 -3.44
C GLY A 115 -19.99 -4.14 -4.24
N SER A 116 -20.17 -4.95 -5.27
CA SER A 116 -19.07 -5.59 -6.03
C SER A 116 -18.70 -4.89 -7.34
N THR A 117 -19.42 -3.84 -7.73
CA THR A 117 -19.23 -3.17 -9.03
C THR A 117 -17.89 -2.43 -9.07
N SER A 118 -17.08 -2.65 -10.10
CA SER A 118 -15.81 -1.93 -10.27
C SER A 118 -16.00 -0.42 -10.34
N ILE A 119 -15.12 0.33 -9.67
CA ILE A 119 -15.07 1.79 -9.73
C ILE A 119 -14.14 2.19 -10.86
N ASN A 120 -14.69 2.94 -11.82
CA ASN A 120 -13.88 3.55 -12.87
C ASN A 120 -13.16 4.77 -12.29
N LEU A 121 -11.83 4.76 -12.32
CA LEU A 121 -11.02 5.90 -11.89
C LEU A 121 -10.95 7.01 -12.95
N ASP A 122 -11.57 6.86 -14.11
CA ASP A 122 -11.55 7.87 -15.18
C ASP A 122 -12.76 8.81 -15.18
N HIS A 123 -12.82 9.67 -14.15
CA HIS A 123 -13.78 10.78 -14.04
C HIS A 123 -13.08 12.11 -13.78
N ALA A 124 -13.76 13.25 -13.99
CA ALA A 124 -13.14 14.57 -13.82
C ALA A 124 -12.82 14.90 -12.35
N ASP A 125 -13.69 14.46 -11.43
CA ASP A 125 -13.61 14.83 -10.01
C ASP A 125 -12.76 13.87 -9.16
N LYS A 126 -11.64 13.36 -9.70
CA LYS A 126 -10.77 12.41 -8.96
C LYS A 126 -10.21 13.05 -7.69
N GLY A 127 -10.36 12.34 -6.58
CA GLY A 127 -9.63 12.62 -5.35
C GLY A 127 -8.14 12.31 -5.51
N LEU A 128 -7.33 12.83 -4.60
CA LEU A 128 -5.90 12.62 -4.56
C LEU A 128 -5.54 11.12 -4.46
N LEU A 129 -6.29 10.32 -3.69
CA LEU A 129 -6.04 8.88 -3.59
C LEU A 129 -6.20 8.18 -4.96
N SER A 130 -7.29 8.44 -5.67
CA SER A 130 -7.55 7.86 -7.00
C SER A 130 -6.47 8.25 -8.01
N LYS A 131 -5.99 9.49 -7.96
CA LYS A 131 -4.87 9.94 -8.80
C LYS A 131 -3.57 9.21 -8.47
N ILE A 132 -3.28 9.00 -7.18
CA ILE A 132 -2.12 8.21 -6.73
C ILE A 132 -2.23 6.76 -7.23
N ILE A 133 -3.39 6.12 -7.07
CA ILE A 133 -3.64 4.75 -7.54
C ILE A 133 -3.42 4.66 -9.05
N HIS A 134 -4.00 5.59 -9.82
CA HIS A 134 -3.82 5.63 -11.26
C HIS A 134 -2.33 5.79 -11.63
N ALA A 135 -1.63 6.76 -11.05
CA ALA A 135 -0.21 6.96 -11.33
C ALA A 135 0.64 5.75 -10.96
N MET A 136 0.33 5.09 -9.83
CA MET A 136 1.02 3.87 -9.38
C MET A 136 0.90 2.75 -10.40
N ILE A 137 -0.31 2.51 -10.92
CA ILE A 137 -0.57 1.44 -11.91
C ILE A 137 0.26 1.68 -13.17
N GLU A 138 0.32 2.93 -13.65
CA GLU A 138 1.07 3.31 -14.85
C GLU A 138 2.60 3.37 -14.66
N GLN A 139 3.10 3.39 -13.41
CA GLN A 139 4.55 3.41 -13.19
C GLN A 139 5.21 2.08 -13.60
N PRO A 140 6.38 2.12 -14.26
CA PRO A 140 7.25 0.96 -14.42
C PRO A 140 7.62 0.33 -13.07
N VAL A 141 7.88 -0.99 -13.09
CA VAL A 141 8.20 -1.77 -11.87
C VAL A 141 9.50 -1.34 -11.18
N ASP A 142 10.43 -0.76 -11.93
CA ASP A 142 11.73 -0.25 -11.50
C ASP A 142 11.69 1.24 -11.13
N SER A 143 10.54 1.91 -11.28
CA SER A 143 10.39 3.32 -10.93
C SER A 143 10.47 3.53 -9.42
N ILE A 144 11.37 4.42 -8.99
CA ILE A 144 11.47 4.86 -7.59
C ILE A 144 10.14 5.45 -7.07
N TYR A 145 9.31 6.02 -7.96
CA TYR A 145 8.03 6.59 -7.58
C TYR A 145 6.99 5.53 -7.27
N ARG A 146 7.08 4.34 -7.89
CA ARG A 146 6.12 3.24 -7.68
C ARG A 146 6.08 2.84 -6.20
N PHE A 147 7.25 2.72 -5.56
CA PHE A 147 7.36 2.45 -4.12
C PHE A 147 6.65 3.53 -3.30
N TRP A 148 6.98 4.81 -3.50
CA TRP A 148 6.41 5.91 -2.70
C TRP A 148 4.90 6.08 -2.92
N LEU A 149 4.41 5.85 -4.15
CA LEU A 149 2.97 5.85 -4.46
C LEU A 149 2.27 4.70 -3.73
N ALA A 150 2.83 3.49 -3.77
CA ALA A 150 2.33 2.34 -3.04
C ALA A 150 2.28 2.60 -1.53
N SER A 151 3.33 3.19 -0.95
CA SER A 151 3.36 3.57 0.47
C SER A 151 2.25 4.56 0.83
N CYS A 152 1.87 5.49 -0.05
CA CYS A 152 0.76 6.41 0.20
C CYS A 152 -0.58 5.66 0.27
N VAL A 153 -0.82 4.72 -0.65
CA VAL A 153 -2.04 3.90 -0.65
C VAL A 153 -2.06 2.97 0.57
N GLU A 154 -0.93 2.38 0.93
CA GLU A 154 -0.78 1.55 2.13
C GLU A 154 -1.06 2.35 3.40
N ALA A 155 -0.50 3.55 3.53
CA ALA A 155 -0.76 4.44 4.67
C ALA A 155 -2.25 4.84 4.76
N PHE A 156 -2.94 5.02 3.63
CA PHE A 156 -4.39 5.22 3.61
C PHE A 156 -5.13 3.97 4.10
N LEU A 157 -4.72 2.77 3.66
CA LEU A 157 -5.34 1.50 4.05
C LEU A 157 -5.01 1.09 5.50
N ARG A 158 -3.96 1.66 6.10
CA ARG A 158 -3.58 1.38 7.49
C ARG A 158 -4.74 1.77 8.42
N ARG A 159 -5.28 0.76 9.10
CA ARG A 159 -6.48 0.85 9.96
C ARG A 159 -7.72 1.39 9.20
N ALA A 160 -7.84 1.05 7.93
CA ALA A 160 -9.00 1.42 7.15
C ALA A 160 -10.28 0.75 7.65
N ALA A 161 -11.39 1.48 7.56
CA ALA A 161 -12.72 0.91 7.73
C ALA A 161 -13.00 -0.10 6.58
N PRO A 162 -13.91 -1.07 6.78
CA PRO A 162 -14.24 -2.03 5.72
C PRO A 162 -14.71 -1.37 4.41
N SER A 163 -15.44 -0.26 4.49
CA SER A 163 -15.89 0.51 3.31
C SER A 163 -14.72 1.15 2.55
N GLU A 164 -13.72 1.67 3.26
CA GLU A 164 -12.51 2.26 2.68
C GLU A 164 -11.66 1.20 1.98
N GLN A 165 -11.48 0.02 2.61
CA GLN A 165 -10.82 -1.13 1.99
C GLN A 165 -11.56 -1.57 0.72
N LEU A 166 -12.89 -1.68 0.80
CA LEU A 166 -13.75 -2.06 -0.32
C LEU A 166 -13.66 -1.06 -1.47
N PHE A 167 -13.67 0.24 -1.18
CA PHE A 167 -13.50 1.28 -2.19
C PHE A 167 -12.21 1.06 -2.98
N VAL A 168 -11.07 0.90 -2.29
CA VAL A 168 -9.77 0.67 -2.96
C VAL A 168 -9.78 -0.65 -3.75
N ALA A 169 -10.35 -1.72 -3.18
CA ALA A 169 -10.44 -3.02 -3.84
C ALA A 169 -11.29 -3.01 -5.12
N ARG A 170 -12.29 -2.13 -5.20
CA ARG A 170 -13.15 -1.98 -6.38
C ARG A 170 -12.49 -1.14 -7.48
N THR A 171 -11.40 -0.43 -7.20
CA THR A 171 -10.60 0.24 -8.23
C THR A 171 -9.81 -0.77 -9.07
N PRO A 172 -9.22 -0.37 -10.20
CA PRO A 172 -8.34 -1.24 -10.99
C PRO A 172 -7.10 -1.77 -10.25
N LEU A 173 -6.77 -1.22 -9.07
CA LEU A 173 -5.58 -1.59 -8.30
C LEU A 173 -5.53 -3.07 -7.94
N LEU A 174 -6.62 -3.64 -7.42
CA LEU A 174 -6.66 -5.04 -7.02
C LEU A 174 -6.31 -5.97 -8.20
N LYS A 175 -6.91 -5.70 -9.36
CA LYS A 175 -6.64 -6.45 -10.60
C LYS A 175 -5.20 -6.26 -11.07
N ALA A 176 -4.66 -5.06 -10.98
CA ALA A 176 -3.28 -4.76 -11.36
C ALA A 176 -2.27 -5.49 -10.46
N LEU A 177 -2.48 -5.52 -9.14
CA LEU A 177 -1.62 -6.24 -8.19
C LEU A 177 -1.64 -7.75 -8.43
N ILE A 178 -2.82 -8.33 -8.68
CA ILE A 178 -2.96 -9.75 -9.02
C ILE A 178 -2.21 -10.05 -10.33
N ALA A 179 -2.41 -9.24 -11.37
CA ALA A 179 -1.74 -9.41 -12.65
C ALA A 179 -0.22 -9.31 -12.52
N GLU A 180 0.28 -8.35 -11.73
CA GLU A 180 1.71 -8.18 -11.44
C GLU A 180 2.31 -9.45 -10.82
N ILE A 181 1.70 -9.97 -9.75
CA ILE A 181 2.17 -11.17 -9.04
C ILE A 181 2.14 -12.40 -9.94
N LEU A 182 1.07 -12.59 -10.71
CA LEU A 182 0.97 -13.71 -11.65
C LEU A 182 1.97 -13.60 -12.82
N SER A 183 2.20 -12.39 -13.32
CA SER A 183 3.09 -12.16 -14.46
C SER A 183 4.57 -12.28 -14.12
N GLY A 184 4.97 -11.91 -12.89
CA GLY A 184 6.36 -12.04 -12.46
C GLY A 184 6.77 -13.49 -12.13
N GLY A 185 5.80 -14.39 -11.96
CA GLY A 185 6.04 -15.82 -11.75
C GLY A 185 6.87 -16.14 -10.49
N ALA A 186 7.51 -17.30 -10.48
CA ALA A 186 8.32 -17.81 -9.36
C ALA A 186 9.48 -16.88 -8.97
N TYR A 187 10.04 -16.15 -9.93
CA TYR A 187 11.22 -15.31 -9.75
C TYR A 187 11.03 -13.99 -10.48
N ARG A 188 10.89 -12.90 -9.72
CA ARG A 188 10.86 -11.55 -10.29
C ARG A 188 12.25 -11.19 -10.79
N SER A 189 12.38 -10.88 -12.08
CA SER A 189 13.68 -10.57 -12.70
C SER A 189 14.28 -9.24 -12.21
N GLN A 190 13.44 -8.32 -11.72
CA GLN A 190 13.84 -7.02 -11.16
C GLN A 190 12.84 -6.58 -10.05
N GLY A 191 13.34 -6.40 -8.83
CA GLY A 191 12.57 -5.88 -7.68
C GLY A 191 11.92 -6.94 -6.78
N SER A 192 11.32 -6.48 -5.68
CA SER A 192 10.59 -7.29 -4.69
C SER A 192 9.07 -7.19 -4.91
N PHE A 193 8.31 -8.20 -4.48
CA PHE A 193 6.84 -8.14 -4.44
C PHE A 193 6.27 -7.53 -3.17
N GLN A 194 7.13 -7.11 -2.23
CA GLN A 194 6.73 -6.68 -0.89
C GLN A 194 5.62 -5.64 -0.90
N SER A 195 5.78 -4.53 -1.65
CA SER A 195 4.73 -3.50 -1.72
C SER A 195 3.40 -4.01 -2.30
N ALA A 196 3.44 -4.97 -3.22
CA ALA A 196 2.22 -5.57 -3.77
C ALA A 196 1.52 -6.46 -2.74
N PHE A 197 2.28 -7.28 -2.00
CA PHE A 197 1.73 -8.12 -0.94
C PHE A 197 1.25 -7.30 0.26
N ASP A 198 1.96 -6.25 0.66
CA ASP A 198 1.56 -5.35 1.74
C ASP A 198 0.23 -4.67 1.40
N LEU A 199 0.09 -4.13 0.18
CA LEU A 199 -1.16 -3.52 -0.29
C LEU A 199 -2.31 -4.53 -0.36
N LEU A 200 -2.08 -5.74 -0.89
CA LEU A 200 -3.10 -6.79 -0.90
C LEU A 200 -3.52 -7.17 0.53
N GLY A 201 -2.57 -7.30 1.44
CA GLY A 201 -2.83 -7.58 2.86
C GLY A 201 -3.68 -6.51 3.50
N GLU A 202 -3.28 -5.24 3.39
CA GLU A 202 -4.01 -4.10 3.95
C GLU A 202 -5.41 -3.93 3.35
N MET A 203 -5.55 -4.20 2.05
CA MET A 203 -6.82 -4.11 1.31
C MET A 203 -7.80 -5.22 1.69
N THR A 204 -7.32 -6.43 1.98
CA THR A 204 -8.20 -7.61 2.16
C THR A 204 -8.34 -8.07 3.61
N LYS A 205 -7.44 -7.64 4.51
CA LYS A 205 -7.44 -8.10 5.90
C LYS A 205 -8.77 -7.85 6.60
N GLY A 206 -9.32 -8.91 7.17
CA GLY A 206 -10.49 -8.87 8.04
C GLY A 206 -11.79 -8.44 7.36
N ASN A 207 -11.83 -8.38 6.03
CA ASN A 207 -12.96 -7.90 5.23
C ASN A 207 -13.38 -8.95 4.19
N ARG A 208 -14.58 -9.52 4.39
CA ARG A 208 -15.11 -10.61 3.56
C ARG A 208 -15.40 -10.16 2.13
N GLU A 209 -15.89 -8.93 1.94
CA GLU A 209 -16.29 -8.45 0.61
C GLU A 209 -15.08 -8.24 -0.29
N THR A 210 -14.03 -7.62 0.23
CA THR A 210 -12.76 -7.47 -0.49
C THR A 210 -12.12 -8.80 -0.83
N LEU A 211 -12.25 -9.79 0.07
CA LEU A 211 -11.75 -11.14 -0.19
C LEU A 211 -12.57 -11.84 -1.27
N ARG A 212 -13.90 -11.75 -1.26
CA ARG A 212 -14.73 -12.25 -2.37
C ARG A 212 -14.33 -11.61 -3.70
N LEU A 213 -14.05 -10.31 -3.73
CA LEU A 213 -13.54 -9.64 -4.94
C LEU A 213 -12.17 -10.19 -5.37
N PHE A 214 -11.22 -10.30 -4.44
CA PHE A 214 -9.90 -10.89 -4.72
C PHE A 214 -10.05 -12.32 -5.27
N HIS A 215 -10.97 -13.09 -4.68
CA HIS A 215 -11.17 -14.47 -5.05
C HIS A 215 -11.79 -14.62 -6.43
N GLY A 216 -12.86 -13.88 -6.71
CA GLY A 216 -13.58 -13.90 -7.98
C GLY A 216 -12.77 -13.37 -9.18
N LEU A 217 -11.64 -12.69 -8.94
CA LEU A 217 -10.70 -12.29 -10.00
C LEU A 217 -9.75 -13.41 -10.45
N LEU A 218 -9.75 -14.56 -9.76
CA LEU A 218 -8.81 -15.65 -10.00
C LEU A 218 -9.58 -16.95 -10.26
N SER A 219 -9.31 -17.60 -11.39
CA SER A 219 -9.67 -19.02 -11.56
C SER A 219 -8.88 -19.91 -10.58
N ASN A 220 -9.31 -21.17 -10.40
CA ASN A 220 -8.62 -22.11 -9.51
C ASN A 220 -7.15 -22.33 -9.89
N THR A 221 -6.83 -22.37 -11.18
CA THR A 221 -5.45 -22.50 -11.66
C THR A 221 -4.64 -21.23 -11.36
N GLN A 222 -5.19 -20.05 -11.62
CA GLN A 222 -4.54 -18.79 -11.29
C GLN A 222 -4.34 -18.62 -9.78
N PHE A 223 -5.29 -19.05 -8.95
CA PHE A 223 -5.13 -19.02 -7.50
C PHE A 223 -4.00 -19.95 -7.04
N ALA A 224 -3.93 -21.16 -7.59
CA ALA A 224 -2.84 -22.09 -7.28
C ALA A 224 -1.47 -21.49 -7.66
N THR A 225 -1.35 -20.90 -8.86
CA THR A 225 -0.13 -20.18 -9.29
C THR A 225 0.17 -18.99 -8.38
N PHE A 226 -0.84 -18.20 -8.00
CA PHE A 226 -0.67 -17.08 -7.07
C PHE A 226 -0.09 -17.55 -5.73
N MET A 227 -0.63 -18.63 -5.17
CA MET A 227 -0.13 -19.19 -3.90
C MET A 227 1.26 -19.82 -4.02
N GLU A 228 1.63 -20.34 -5.20
CA GLU A 228 3.01 -20.75 -5.48
C GLU A 228 3.97 -19.55 -5.42
N VAL A 229 3.61 -18.41 -6.03
CA VAL A 229 4.42 -17.19 -5.95
C VAL A 229 4.57 -16.69 -4.51
N VAL A 230 3.48 -16.73 -3.73
CA VAL A 230 3.51 -16.41 -2.29
C VAL A 230 4.50 -17.30 -1.54
N LEU A 231 4.49 -18.61 -1.79
CA LEU A 231 5.40 -19.55 -1.12
C LEU A 231 6.87 -19.39 -1.52
N LEU A 232 7.14 -18.98 -2.76
CA LEU A 232 8.50 -18.76 -3.24
C LEU A 232 9.07 -17.41 -2.79
N ASN A 233 8.21 -16.46 -2.43
CA ASN A 233 8.58 -15.11 -2.02
C ASN A 233 8.13 -14.83 -0.57
N LEU A 234 8.32 -15.80 0.34
CA LEU A 234 7.80 -15.73 1.70
C LEU A 234 8.34 -14.55 2.53
N VAL A 235 9.54 -14.05 2.22
CA VAL A 235 10.07 -12.81 2.84
C VAL A 235 9.18 -11.62 2.46
N ASP A 236 8.82 -11.47 1.19
CA ASP A 236 7.96 -10.38 0.72
C ASP A 236 6.51 -10.58 1.14
N SER A 237 6.02 -11.83 1.14
CA SER A 237 4.61 -12.14 1.35
C SER A 237 4.24 -12.37 2.82
N ASN A 238 5.16 -12.16 3.76
CA ASN A 238 4.95 -12.52 5.17
C ASN A 238 3.77 -11.76 5.79
N VAL A 239 3.61 -10.47 5.47
CA VAL A 239 2.53 -9.61 5.98
C VAL A 239 1.19 -10.04 5.40
N PHE A 240 1.16 -10.37 4.10
CA PHE A 240 -0.01 -10.88 3.42
C PHE A 240 -0.51 -12.21 4.02
N ILE A 241 0.38 -13.20 4.18
CA ILE A 241 0.01 -14.51 4.75
C ILE A 241 -0.53 -14.36 6.18
N ARG A 242 0.11 -13.56 7.04
CA ARG A 242 -0.40 -13.32 8.40
C ARG A 242 -1.76 -12.65 8.37
N SER A 243 -1.96 -11.68 7.48
CA SER A 243 -3.25 -11.02 7.29
C SER A 243 -4.35 -12.02 6.88
N MET A 244 -4.04 -12.95 5.97
CA MET A 244 -4.99 -13.98 5.53
C MET A 244 -5.32 -14.97 6.64
N LEU A 245 -4.32 -15.42 7.40
CA LEU A 245 -4.53 -16.33 8.53
C LEU A 245 -5.45 -15.72 9.59
N LEU A 246 -5.15 -14.50 10.03
CA LEU A 246 -5.97 -13.79 11.02
C LEU A 246 -7.39 -13.51 10.51
N SER A 247 -7.54 -13.23 9.22
CA SER A 247 -8.84 -13.04 8.58
C SER A 247 -9.67 -14.33 8.63
N CYS A 248 -9.08 -15.47 8.25
CA CYS A 248 -9.75 -16.77 8.30
C CYS A 248 -10.17 -17.13 9.73
N GLU A 249 -9.30 -16.93 10.73
CA GLU A 249 -9.65 -17.15 12.13
C GLU A 249 -10.80 -16.25 12.61
N LYS A 250 -10.77 -14.96 12.25
CA LYS A 250 -11.82 -13.99 12.59
C LYS A 250 -13.17 -14.47 12.02
N PHE A 251 -13.18 -14.92 10.77
CA PHE A 251 -14.40 -15.38 10.11
C PHE A 251 -14.92 -16.69 10.67
N ALA A 252 -14.04 -17.61 11.06
CA ALA A 252 -14.43 -18.86 11.72
C ALA A 252 -15.08 -18.62 13.10
N LYS A 253 -14.60 -17.59 13.83
CA LYS A 253 -15.14 -17.19 15.15
C LYS A 253 -16.44 -16.39 15.08
N GLN A 254 -16.71 -15.75 13.94
CA GLN A 254 -17.92 -14.96 13.68
C GLN A 254 -18.70 -15.53 12.48
N PRO A 255 -19.27 -16.74 12.60
CA PRO A 255 -20.17 -17.24 11.57
C PRO A 255 -21.33 -16.25 11.44
N GLU A 256 -21.58 -15.74 10.24
CA GLU A 256 -22.74 -14.89 10.00
C GLU A 256 -23.99 -15.70 10.36
N SER A 257 -24.79 -15.16 11.29
CA SER A 257 -26.00 -15.82 11.76
C SER A 257 -27.00 -15.89 10.61
N GLY A 258 -27.22 -17.09 10.05
CA GLY A 258 -28.19 -17.33 8.98
C GLY A 258 -27.79 -18.34 7.90
N THR A 259 -26.53 -18.78 7.84
CA THR A 259 -26.01 -19.56 6.70
C THR A 259 -25.61 -21.01 7.02
N PHE A 260 -26.19 -21.63 8.03
CA PHE A 260 -26.14 -23.10 8.13
C PHE A 260 -27.16 -23.71 7.16
N GLY A 261 -26.74 -23.97 5.92
CA GLY A 261 -27.55 -24.75 5.00
C GLY A 261 -27.33 -24.55 3.50
N VAL A 262 -26.37 -23.74 3.05
CA VAL A 262 -25.99 -23.72 1.62
C VAL A 262 -24.48 -23.81 1.51
N ALA A 263 -24.04 -24.95 1.02
CA ALA A 263 -22.67 -25.31 0.72
C ALA A 263 -22.14 -24.55 -0.51
N ASP A 264 -22.05 -23.22 -0.47
CA ASP A 264 -21.68 -22.44 -1.66
C ASP A 264 -20.89 -21.14 -1.40
N ASP A 265 -20.13 -21.04 -0.30
CA ASP A 265 -19.08 -20.01 -0.15
C ASP A 265 -17.71 -20.57 -0.63
N CYS A 266 -17.74 -21.35 -1.73
CA CYS A 266 -16.60 -22.07 -2.34
C CYS A 266 -15.36 -21.20 -2.59
N GLU A 267 -15.57 -19.88 -2.77
CA GLU A 267 -14.48 -18.93 -2.99
C GLU A 267 -13.60 -18.74 -1.74
N MET A 268 -14.19 -18.61 -0.54
CA MET A 268 -13.43 -18.46 0.70
C MET A 268 -12.80 -19.78 1.17
N ASP A 269 -13.33 -20.91 0.68
CA ASP A 269 -12.85 -22.24 1.03
C ASP A 269 -11.43 -22.48 0.53
N ARG A 270 -11.05 -22.01 -0.67
CA ARG A 270 -9.72 -22.30 -1.22
C ARG A 270 -8.56 -21.66 -0.45
N MET A 271 -8.74 -20.46 0.11
CA MET A 271 -7.70 -19.84 0.96
C MET A 271 -7.63 -20.55 2.31
N SER A 272 -8.78 -20.86 2.89
CA SER A 272 -8.88 -21.60 4.14
C SER A 272 -8.26 -23.00 4.04
N GLU A 273 -8.54 -23.72 2.94
CA GLU A 273 -7.98 -25.02 2.61
C GLU A 273 -6.47 -24.94 2.39
N PHE A 274 -6.01 -23.97 1.61
CA PHE A 274 -4.57 -23.75 1.42
C PHE A 274 -3.85 -23.54 2.76
N LEU A 275 -4.38 -22.65 3.60
CA LEU A 275 -3.77 -22.35 4.90
C LEU A 275 -3.82 -23.57 5.82
N ALA A 276 -4.94 -24.30 5.88
CA ALA A 276 -5.07 -25.50 6.71
C ALA A 276 -4.04 -26.58 6.34
N VAL A 277 -3.80 -26.80 5.04
CA VAL A 277 -2.83 -27.78 4.55
C VAL A 277 -1.39 -27.31 4.78
N ASN A 278 -1.12 -26.01 4.67
CA ASN A 278 0.25 -25.48 4.66
C ASN A 278 0.70 -24.84 5.97
N LEU A 279 -0.15 -24.69 6.99
CA LEU A 279 0.12 -23.91 8.20
C LEU A 279 1.44 -24.27 8.88
N VAL A 280 1.68 -25.55 9.14
CA VAL A 280 2.89 -26.01 9.85
C VAL A 280 4.15 -25.72 9.02
N ARG A 281 4.06 -25.93 7.69
CA ARG A 281 5.16 -25.65 6.76
C ARG A 281 5.45 -24.14 6.70
N LEU A 282 4.41 -23.32 6.54
CA LEU A 282 4.50 -21.86 6.52
C LEU A 282 5.11 -21.33 7.82
N LEU A 283 4.69 -21.84 8.98
CA LEU A 283 5.24 -21.42 10.28
C LEU A 283 6.73 -21.73 10.36
N ARG A 284 7.13 -22.97 10.02
CA ARG A 284 8.55 -23.36 9.98
C ARG A 284 9.33 -22.45 9.04
N ASP A 285 8.86 -22.32 7.79
CA ASP A 285 9.56 -21.59 6.75
C ASP A 285 9.69 -20.11 7.14
N LEU A 286 8.64 -19.45 7.62
CA LEU A 286 8.70 -18.07 8.11
C LEU A 286 9.66 -17.88 9.30
N MET A 287 9.81 -18.88 10.17
CA MET A 287 10.75 -18.82 11.30
C MET A 287 12.21 -19.01 10.87
N THR A 288 12.46 -19.66 9.73
CA THR A 288 13.81 -20.03 9.28
C THR A 288 14.28 -19.35 8.00
N ILE A 289 13.41 -18.58 7.33
CA ILE A 289 13.68 -18.03 6.00
C ILE A 289 14.73 -16.90 6.01
N VAL A 290 14.87 -16.20 7.13
CA VAL A 290 15.94 -15.20 7.31
C VAL A 290 17.00 -15.79 8.23
N THR A 291 18.21 -15.95 7.69
CA THR A 291 19.38 -16.36 8.47
C THR A 291 20.13 -15.14 8.99
N MET A 292 20.96 -15.31 10.03
CA MET A 292 21.75 -14.20 10.60
C MET A 292 22.68 -13.52 9.58
N ASP A 293 23.07 -14.23 8.53
CA ASP A 293 23.95 -13.72 7.47
C ASP A 293 23.18 -12.92 6.41
N ASP A 294 21.86 -13.09 6.33
CA ASP A 294 20.97 -12.48 5.32
C ASP A 294 20.08 -11.37 5.89
N ILE A 295 20.18 -11.05 7.19
CA ILE A 295 19.38 -9.97 7.82
C ILE A 295 19.76 -8.61 7.23
N ASN A 296 18.75 -7.87 6.76
CA ASN A 296 18.87 -6.48 6.36
C ASN A 296 17.64 -5.67 6.84
N HIS A 297 17.62 -4.36 6.56
CA HIS A 297 16.52 -3.49 6.97
C HIS A 297 15.15 -3.84 6.34
N GLU A 298 15.14 -4.59 5.23
CA GLU A 298 13.93 -4.93 4.47
C GLU A 298 13.28 -6.24 4.99
N ASN A 299 14.08 -7.20 5.47
CA ASN A 299 13.60 -8.52 5.87
C ASN A 299 13.58 -8.79 7.39
N ILE A 300 14.07 -7.86 8.22
CA ILE A 300 14.11 -7.99 9.69
C ILE A 300 12.74 -8.23 10.33
N CYS A 301 11.65 -7.76 9.70
CA CYS A 301 10.28 -8.02 10.17
C CYS A 301 9.87 -9.50 10.08
N SER A 302 10.62 -10.32 9.35
CA SER A 302 10.39 -11.76 9.21
C SER A 302 10.97 -12.56 10.38
N THR A 303 11.97 -12.03 11.09
CA THR A 303 12.53 -12.71 12.26
C THR A 303 11.59 -12.56 13.45
N ALA A 304 10.97 -13.65 13.90
CA ALA A 304 10.13 -13.69 15.10
C ALA A 304 10.92 -13.53 16.42
N SER A 305 12.13 -13.02 16.35
CA SER A 305 13.07 -12.90 17.46
C SER A 305 13.48 -11.44 17.55
N ASP A 306 12.80 -10.67 18.41
CA ASP A 306 13.46 -9.56 19.08
C ASP A 306 14.61 -10.20 19.87
N PRO A 307 15.90 -10.03 19.49
CA PRO A 307 16.96 -10.43 20.37
C PRO A 307 16.97 -9.35 21.44
N GLY A 308 16.15 -9.54 22.47
CA GLY A 308 16.13 -8.68 23.66
C GLY A 308 17.58 -8.42 24.06
N GLY A 309 18.06 -7.24 23.70
CA GLY A 309 19.43 -6.85 23.95
C GLY A 309 19.63 -6.91 25.47
N PRO A 310 20.75 -7.46 25.96
CA PRO A 310 20.98 -7.53 27.39
C PRO A 310 20.89 -6.11 27.94
N ALA A 311 20.01 -5.92 28.91
CA ALA A 311 19.89 -4.68 29.67
C ALA A 311 21.30 -4.26 30.11
N ARG A 312 21.81 -3.16 29.55
CA ARG A 312 23.06 -2.57 30.05
C ARG A 312 22.83 -2.23 31.52
N PRO A 313 23.69 -2.67 32.45
CA PRO A 313 23.59 -2.25 33.83
C PRO A 313 23.77 -0.74 33.86
N ARG A 314 22.85 -0.05 34.55
CA ARG A 314 22.98 1.37 34.86
C ARG A 314 24.24 1.54 35.71
N SER A 315 25.24 2.22 35.16
CA SER A 315 26.28 2.91 35.91
C SER A 315 25.85 4.35 36.14
#